data_AF-A0A4P2QDN3-F1
#
_entry.id   AF-A0A4P2QDN3-F1
#
_cell.length_a   1.000
_cell.length_b   1.000
_cell.length_c   1.000
_cell.angle_alpha   90.00
_cell.angle_beta   90.00
_cell.angle_gamma   90.00
#
_symmetry.space_group_name_H-M   'P 1'
#
loop_
_entity.id
_entity.type
_entity.pdbx_description
1 polymer ?
#
loop_
_entity_poly.entity_id
_entity_poly.type
_entity_poly.pdbx_seq_one_letter_code
_entity_poly.pdbx_strand_id
1 'polypeptide(L)'
;MSIVRTIELLGLDRRTVFEAKVEHFGARCARTLQIAGEIRHLRWPYRPANGVHERTGFDHRGHLIARCFGGPNRRANLVAMHGLVNMSGGPWYKMEREIVSMLGEEAGWMRVNIEYLGSDLRPDAFLVVVGSAKGPLRSWQIVNANPYLYPTRDWRAQRQAELDALELAQGPAQETTYDV
;
A
#
# COMPACT_ATOMS: atom_id res chain seq x y z
N MET A 1 21.46 0.36 9.10
CA MET A 1 20.38 0.91 9.96
C MET A 1 19.37 1.64 9.09
N SER A 2 18.08 1.33 9.25
CA SER A 2 17.01 2.12 8.63
C SER A 2 16.63 3.29 9.53
N ILE A 3 16.08 4.36 8.94
CA ILE A 3 15.57 5.52 9.68
C ILE A 3 14.11 5.72 9.30
N VAL A 4 13.24 5.76 10.29
CA VAL A 4 11.82 6.11 10.09
C VAL A 4 11.65 7.61 10.24
N ARG A 5 10.98 8.24 9.28
CA ARG A 5 10.63 9.66 9.31
C ARG A 5 9.15 9.85 8.99
N THR A 6 8.57 10.85 9.62
CA THR A 6 7.27 11.39 9.22
C THR A 6 7.50 12.51 8.21
N ILE A 7 6.78 12.48 7.09
CA ILE A 7 6.80 13.51 6.06
C ILE A 7 5.39 13.96 5.72
N GLU A 8 5.25 15.22 5.36
CA GLU A 8 4.00 15.78 4.85
C GLU A 8 3.95 15.72 3.33
N LEU A 9 2.79 15.32 2.81
CA LEU A 9 2.53 15.18 1.39
C LEU A 9 1.31 16.03 1.03
N LEU A 10 1.51 17.01 0.15
CA LEU A 10 0.40 17.79 -0.38
C LEU A 10 -0.50 16.93 -1.29
N GLY A 11 -1.79 16.95 -0.98
CA GLY A 11 -2.85 16.40 -1.80
C GLY A 11 -3.00 17.11 -3.15
N LEU A 12 -3.77 16.52 -4.04
CA LEU A 12 -3.96 17.04 -5.40
C LEU A 12 -4.70 18.37 -5.45
N ASP A 13 -5.57 18.64 -4.48
CA ASP A 13 -6.25 19.92 -4.32
C ASP A 13 -5.35 21.03 -3.75
N ARG A 14 -4.12 20.67 -3.34
CA ARG A 14 -3.12 21.54 -2.68
C ARG A 14 -3.60 22.16 -1.36
N ARG A 15 -4.70 21.68 -0.79
CA ARG A 15 -5.27 22.13 0.48
C ARG A 15 -5.17 21.04 1.53
N THR A 16 -5.34 19.80 1.10
CA THR A 16 -5.26 18.62 1.95
C THR A 16 -3.79 18.26 2.16
N VAL A 17 -3.44 17.97 3.41
CA VAL A 17 -2.13 17.47 3.82
C VAL A 17 -2.29 16.03 4.29
N PHE A 18 -1.41 15.17 3.79
CA PHE A 18 -1.31 13.77 4.24
C PHE A 18 0.00 13.58 4.99
N GLU A 19 -0.07 12.92 6.13
CA GLU A 19 1.09 12.50 6.89
C GLU A 19 1.48 11.08 6.46
N ALA A 20 2.73 10.89 6.05
CA ALA A 20 3.27 9.57 5.73
C ALA A 20 4.45 9.23 6.63
N LYS A 21 4.42 8.03 7.23
CA LYS A 21 5.57 7.42 7.92
C LYS A 21 6.35 6.59 6.92
N VAL A 22 7.61 6.94 6.70
CA VAL A 22 8.47 6.34 5.67
C VAL A 22 9.72 5.80 6.33
N GLU A 23 10.01 4.53 6.07
CA GLU A 23 11.27 3.88 6.45
C GLU A 23 12.28 4.03 5.31
N HIS A 24 13.46 4.56 5.62
CA HIS A 24 14.55 4.77 4.67
C HIS A 24 15.68 3.77 4.88
N PHE A 25 16.04 3.05 3.82
CA PHE A 25 17.19 2.15 3.72
C PHE A 25 18.30 2.84 2.91
N GLY A 26 18.87 3.92 3.46
CA GLY A 26 19.87 4.75 2.76
C GLY A 26 19.25 5.76 1.77
N ALA A 27 20.07 6.29 0.86
CA ALA A 27 19.75 7.52 0.11
C ALA A 27 18.65 7.38 -0.96
N ARG A 28 18.36 6.17 -1.46
CA ARG A 28 17.45 5.95 -2.60
C ARG A 28 16.41 4.85 -2.41
N CYS A 29 16.43 4.18 -1.27
CA CYS A 29 15.55 3.06 -0.98
C CYS A 29 14.68 3.41 0.23
N ALA A 30 13.37 3.40 0.06
CA ALA A 30 12.44 3.73 1.12
C ALA A 30 11.07 3.07 0.87
N ARG A 31 10.38 2.71 1.96
CA ARG A 31 9.02 2.16 1.92
C ARG A 31 8.11 2.92 2.87
N THR A 32 6.85 3.05 2.48
CA THR A 32 5.83 3.70 3.31
C THR A 32 5.27 2.68 4.29
N LEU A 33 5.28 3.00 5.57
CA LEU A 33 4.70 2.18 6.65
C LEU A 33 3.26 2.61 6.97
N GLN A 34 2.96 3.90 6.81
CA GLN A 34 1.64 4.46 7.03
C GLN A 34 1.44 5.69 6.16
N ILE A 35 0.21 5.93 5.69
CA ILE A 35 -0.23 7.25 5.21
C ILE A 35 -1.62 7.56 5.77
N ALA A 36 -1.83 8.79 6.23
CA ALA A 36 -3.10 9.24 6.79
C ALA A 36 -3.42 10.68 6.42
N GLY A 37 -4.70 11.02 6.35
CA GLY A 37 -5.15 12.39 6.13
C GLY A 37 -6.65 12.50 5.91
N GLU A 38 -7.12 13.73 5.75
CA GLU A 38 -8.48 13.99 5.30
C GLU A 38 -8.66 13.48 3.86
N ILE A 39 -9.83 12.94 3.57
CA ILE A 39 -10.22 12.54 2.22
C ILE A 39 -11.57 13.13 1.87
N ARG A 40 -11.77 13.42 0.59
CA ARG A 40 -13.04 13.88 0.03
C ARG A 40 -13.21 13.30 -1.37
N HIS A 41 -14.43 12.99 -1.77
CA HIS A 41 -14.66 12.53 -3.13
C HIS A 41 -14.52 13.68 -4.14
N LEU A 42 -13.51 13.61 -4.99
CA LEU A 42 -13.26 14.61 -6.03
C LEU A 42 -13.94 14.22 -7.35
N ARG A 43 -14.81 15.10 -7.85
CA ARG A 43 -15.38 15.04 -9.22
C ARG A 43 -14.32 15.42 -10.29
N TRP A 44 -13.30 14.57 -10.52
CA TRP A 44 -12.34 14.55 -11.68
C TRP A 44 -11.33 15.72 -11.88
N PRO A 45 -10.23 15.61 -12.71
CA PRO A 45 -9.82 14.52 -13.60
C PRO A 45 -8.40 13.91 -13.40
N TYR A 46 -8.17 12.80 -14.11
CA TYR A 46 -6.98 11.96 -14.20
C TYR A 46 -5.64 12.71 -14.43
N ARG A 47 -4.60 12.37 -13.64
CA ARG A 47 -3.19 12.69 -13.93
C ARG A 47 -2.37 11.40 -13.88
N PRO A 48 -1.41 11.14 -14.79
CA PRO A 48 -0.54 9.98 -14.67
C PRO A 48 0.33 10.05 -13.40
N ALA A 49 0.54 8.91 -12.76
CA ALA A 49 1.42 8.77 -11.59
C ALA A 49 2.76 8.15 -12.00
N ASN A 50 3.86 8.74 -11.52
CA ASN A 50 5.23 8.33 -11.83
C ASN A 50 5.91 7.72 -10.60
N GLY A 51 6.62 6.61 -10.80
CA GLY A 51 7.59 6.05 -9.85
C GLY A 51 7.02 5.10 -8.80
N VAL A 52 7.36 3.80 -8.92
CA VAL A 52 7.27 2.79 -7.86
C VAL A 52 8.50 1.88 -8.01
N HIS A 53 9.18 1.61 -6.90
CA HIS A 53 10.33 0.70 -6.85
C HIS A 53 9.85 -0.74 -6.61
N GLU A 54 10.65 -1.73 -7.05
CA GLU A 54 10.44 -3.17 -6.81
C GLU A 54 9.06 -3.72 -7.21
N ARG A 55 8.75 -3.61 -8.50
CA ARG A 55 7.53 -4.17 -9.08
C ARG A 55 7.86 -5.41 -9.89
N THR A 56 6.97 -6.40 -9.83
CA THR A 56 6.89 -7.44 -10.84
C THR A 56 6.06 -6.97 -12.04
N GLY A 57 6.05 -7.73 -13.14
CA GLY A 57 5.14 -7.48 -14.27
C GLY A 57 3.66 -7.60 -13.92
N PHE A 58 3.33 -8.21 -12.78
CA PHE A 58 1.97 -8.36 -12.28
C PHE A 58 1.53 -7.22 -11.37
N ASP A 59 2.45 -6.34 -10.94
CA ASP A 59 2.12 -5.23 -10.06
C ASP A 59 1.69 -3.98 -10.83
N HIS A 60 0.73 -3.24 -10.27
CA HIS A 60 0.25 -1.92 -10.65
C HIS A 60 0.84 -0.82 -9.74
N ARG A 61 0.86 0.44 -10.22
CA ARG A 61 1.31 1.60 -9.42
C ARG A 61 0.17 1.98 -8.48
N GLY A 62 -0.01 1.15 -7.45
CA GLY A 62 -1.14 1.25 -6.53
C GLY A 62 -0.99 2.51 -5.69
N HIS A 63 -2.02 3.36 -5.71
CA HIS A 63 -2.07 4.52 -4.82
C HIS A 63 -2.60 4.06 -3.47
N LEU A 64 -1.92 4.42 -2.37
CA LEU A 64 -2.39 4.12 -1.01
C LEU A 64 -3.59 5.00 -0.63
N ILE A 65 -3.53 6.28 -0.99
CA ILE A 65 -4.69 7.18 -1.03
C ILE A 65 -5.01 7.44 -2.49
N ALA A 66 -6.17 6.96 -2.94
CA ALA A 66 -6.61 7.06 -4.32
C ALA A 66 -6.72 8.52 -4.78
N ARG A 67 -6.57 8.73 -6.08
CA ARG A 67 -6.73 10.05 -6.70
C ARG A 67 -8.13 10.64 -6.50
N CYS A 68 -9.17 9.80 -6.55
CA CYS A 68 -10.55 10.21 -6.31
C CYS A 68 -10.77 10.72 -4.88
N PHE A 69 -9.82 10.50 -3.96
CA PHE A 69 -9.82 10.99 -2.59
C PHE A 69 -8.89 12.20 -2.37
N GLY A 70 -8.30 12.74 -3.44
CA GLY A 70 -7.31 13.82 -3.35
C GLY A 70 -5.89 13.36 -3.03
N GLY A 71 -5.62 12.05 -3.08
CA GLY A 71 -4.35 11.46 -2.70
C GLY A 71 -3.13 12.05 -3.43
N PRO A 72 -1.98 12.24 -2.75
CA PRO A 72 -0.79 12.88 -3.33
C PRO A 72 -0.21 12.14 -4.53
N ASN A 73 0.27 12.86 -5.54
CA ASN A 73 1.07 12.27 -6.63
C ASN A 73 2.57 12.23 -6.25
N ARG A 74 2.90 11.45 -5.22
CA ARG A 74 4.26 11.35 -4.65
C ARG A 74 4.63 9.88 -4.46
N ARG A 75 5.92 9.55 -4.54
CA ARG A 75 6.42 8.17 -4.38
C ARG A 75 5.98 7.53 -3.07
N ALA A 76 5.94 8.28 -1.97
CA ALA A 76 5.48 7.79 -0.67
C ALA A 76 3.98 7.42 -0.62
N ASN A 77 3.18 7.80 -1.62
CA ASN A 77 1.79 7.37 -1.77
C ASN A 77 1.62 6.23 -2.79
N LEU A 78 2.72 5.67 -3.31
CA LEU A 78 2.68 4.64 -4.34
C LEU A 78 3.43 3.38 -3.87
N VAL A 79 2.83 2.22 -4.12
CA VAL A 79 3.42 0.92 -3.80
C VAL A 79 3.31 -0.04 -5.00
N ALA A 80 4.12 -1.10 -4.96
CA ALA A 80 3.95 -2.24 -5.85
C ALA A 80 2.74 -3.04 -5.35
N MET A 81 1.57 -2.78 -5.95
CA MET A 81 0.31 -3.42 -5.58
C MET A 81 -0.07 -4.44 -6.66
N HIS A 82 -0.43 -5.66 -6.27
CA HIS A 82 -0.81 -6.72 -7.20
C HIS A 82 -1.93 -6.23 -8.15
N GLY A 83 -1.78 -6.52 -9.44
CA GLY A 83 -2.65 -5.99 -10.49
C GLY A 83 -4.11 -6.37 -10.30
N LEU A 84 -4.38 -7.64 -9.97
CA LEU A 84 -5.73 -8.14 -9.64
C LEU A 84 -6.32 -7.52 -8.37
N VAL A 85 -5.50 -6.99 -7.48
CA VAL A 85 -5.95 -6.27 -6.29
C VAL A 85 -6.37 -4.85 -6.66
N ASN A 86 -5.54 -4.16 -7.45
CA ASN A 86 -5.69 -2.74 -7.81
C ASN A 86 -6.63 -2.48 -9.00
N MET A 87 -6.90 -3.46 -9.86
CA MET A 87 -7.73 -3.27 -11.07
C MET A 87 -9.22 -3.19 -10.76
N SER A 88 -10.01 -2.77 -11.76
CA SER A 88 -11.47 -2.77 -11.68
C SER A 88 -11.99 -4.16 -11.29
N GLY A 89 -12.88 -4.20 -10.30
CA GLY A 89 -13.42 -5.44 -9.72
C GLY A 89 -12.53 -6.11 -8.66
N GLY A 90 -11.29 -5.67 -8.48
CA GLY A 90 -10.38 -6.13 -7.45
C GLY A 90 -10.75 -5.65 -6.03
N PRO A 91 -10.22 -6.29 -4.97
CA PRO A 91 -10.45 -5.90 -3.58
C PRO A 91 -10.21 -4.40 -3.29
N TRP A 92 -9.14 -3.82 -3.80
CA TRP A 92 -8.82 -2.41 -3.57
C TRP A 92 -9.83 -1.50 -4.24
N TYR A 93 -10.14 -1.75 -5.52
CA TYR A 93 -11.14 -1.00 -6.26
C TYR A 93 -12.53 -1.05 -5.58
N LYS A 94 -12.94 -2.23 -5.12
CA LYS A 94 -14.22 -2.41 -4.40
C LYS A 94 -14.27 -1.56 -3.13
N MET A 95 -13.20 -1.58 -2.33
CA MET A 95 -13.05 -0.73 -1.15
C MET A 95 -13.12 0.76 -1.51
N GLU A 96 -12.45 1.21 -2.58
CA GLU A 96 -12.55 2.61 -3.05
C GLU A 96 -13.98 2.99 -3.47
N ARG A 97 -14.76 2.07 -4.04
CA ARG A 97 -16.18 2.33 -4.39
C ARG A 97 -17.07 2.42 -3.16
N GLU A 98 -16.83 1.57 -2.17
CA GLU A 98 -17.54 1.61 -0.90
C GLU A 98 -17.27 2.90 -0.13
N ILE A 99 -16.01 3.35 -0.07
CA ILE A 99 -15.65 4.63 0.55
C ILE A 99 -16.33 5.80 -0.16
N VAL A 100 -16.36 5.82 -1.50
CA VAL A 100 -17.07 6.88 -2.25
C VAL A 100 -18.56 6.90 -1.90
N SER A 101 -19.21 5.74 -1.84
CA SER A 101 -20.60 5.63 -1.44
C SER A 101 -20.83 6.15 -0.01
N MET A 102 -19.93 5.79 0.91
CA MET A 102 -20.00 6.19 2.32
C MET A 102 -19.80 7.70 2.53
N LEU A 103 -18.90 8.34 1.78
CA LEU A 103 -18.61 9.76 1.92
C LEU A 103 -19.66 10.65 1.25
N GLY A 104 -20.20 10.24 0.09
CA GLY A 104 -21.08 11.11 -0.70
C GLY A 104 -20.35 12.40 -1.11
N GLU A 105 -20.87 13.54 -0.65
CA GLU A 105 -20.25 14.88 -0.85
C GLU A 105 -19.44 15.36 0.36
N GLU A 106 -19.42 14.60 1.45
CA GLU A 106 -18.76 14.97 2.70
C GLU A 106 -17.27 14.61 2.71
N ALA A 107 -16.54 15.27 3.61
CA ALA A 107 -15.18 14.87 3.96
C ALA A 107 -15.17 13.74 4.99
N GLY A 108 -14.10 12.96 4.97
CA GLY A 108 -13.78 11.97 5.99
C GLY A 108 -12.28 11.95 6.25
N TRP A 109 -11.82 10.94 6.96
CA TRP A 109 -10.39 10.68 7.17
C TRP A 109 -10.08 9.24 6.81
N MET A 110 -8.88 9.01 6.29
CA MET A 110 -8.39 7.69 5.93
C MET A 110 -7.00 7.49 6.50
N ARG A 111 -6.74 6.29 7.00
CA ARG A 111 -5.41 5.81 7.37
C ARG A 111 -5.18 4.47 6.69
N VAL A 112 -4.04 4.33 6.05
CA VAL A 112 -3.55 3.06 5.52
C VAL A 112 -2.30 2.70 6.29
N ASN A 113 -2.33 1.57 6.99
CA ASN A 113 -1.14 0.93 7.53
C ASN A 113 -0.69 -0.15 6.54
N ILE A 114 0.60 -0.20 6.27
CA ILE A 114 1.19 -1.12 5.30
C ILE A 114 1.96 -2.18 6.05
N GLU A 115 1.70 -3.44 5.72
CA GLU A 115 2.34 -4.59 6.35
C GLU A 115 3.41 -5.17 5.42
N TYR A 116 4.59 -5.40 6.01
CA TYR A 116 5.73 -6.08 5.38
C TYR A 116 6.15 -7.20 6.32
N LEU A 117 6.23 -8.43 5.81
CA LEU A 117 6.71 -9.59 6.56
C LEU A 117 8.24 -9.65 6.61
N GLY A 118 8.92 -9.01 5.64
CA GLY A 118 10.37 -8.96 5.54
C GLY A 118 10.92 -7.55 5.29
N SER A 119 12.12 -7.49 4.72
CA SER A 119 12.82 -6.25 4.35
C SER A 119 12.46 -5.72 2.95
N ASP A 120 11.56 -6.38 2.23
CA ASP A 120 11.14 -6.00 0.88
C ASP A 120 10.48 -4.60 0.83
N LEU A 121 10.56 -3.95 -0.33
CA LEU A 121 9.80 -2.72 -0.61
C LEU A 121 8.39 -2.99 -1.14
N ARG A 122 8.11 -4.22 -1.58
CA ARG A 122 6.77 -4.65 -1.99
C ARG A 122 5.97 -5.04 -0.74
N PRO A 123 4.82 -4.39 -0.46
CA PRO A 123 3.99 -4.76 0.68
C PRO A 123 3.40 -6.16 0.56
N ASP A 124 3.12 -6.78 1.69
CA ASP A 124 2.37 -8.04 1.76
C ASP A 124 0.88 -7.80 1.97
N ALA A 125 0.51 -6.78 2.74
CA ALA A 125 -0.89 -6.44 2.99
C ALA A 125 -1.10 -4.97 3.39
N PHE A 126 -2.36 -4.59 3.46
CA PHE A 126 -2.82 -3.26 3.85
C PHE A 126 -3.94 -3.37 4.88
N LEU A 127 -3.85 -2.59 5.95
CA LEU A 127 -4.96 -2.29 6.84
C LEU A 127 -5.44 -0.87 6.59
N VAL A 128 -6.60 -0.76 5.95
CA VAL A 128 -7.25 0.52 5.65
C VAL A 128 -8.29 0.79 6.71
N VAL A 129 -8.28 1.98 7.30
CA VAL A 129 -9.31 2.45 8.25
C VAL A 129 -9.83 3.80 7.76
N VAL A 130 -11.15 3.94 7.71
CA VAL A 130 -11.82 5.17 7.28
C VAL A 130 -12.90 5.54 8.28
N GLY A 131 -13.00 6.84 8.57
CA GLY A 131 -14.10 7.43 9.33
C GLY A 131 -14.67 8.66 8.66
N SER A 132 -15.89 9.00 9.03
CA SER A 132 -16.54 10.28 8.69
C SER A 132 -17.29 10.80 9.91
N ALA A 133 -17.68 12.07 9.89
CA ALA A 133 -18.43 12.67 11.00
C ALA A 133 -19.82 12.05 11.21
N LYS A 134 -20.36 11.36 10.18
CA LYS A 134 -21.76 10.91 10.12
C LYS A 134 -21.93 9.40 10.26
N GLY A 135 -20.84 8.63 10.37
CA GLY A 135 -20.90 7.16 10.26
C GLY A 135 -19.89 6.41 11.12
N PRO A 136 -20.10 5.09 11.29
CA PRO A 136 -19.16 4.26 12.01
C PRO A 136 -17.85 4.14 11.25
N LEU A 137 -16.77 3.84 12.00
CA LEU A 137 -15.50 3.47 11.39
C LEU A 137 -15.66 2.22 10.53
N ARG A 138 -15.03 2.23 9.36
CA ARG A 138 -14.89 1.09 8.46
C ARG A 138 -13.44 0.68 8.38
N SER A 139 -13.19 -0.61 8.22
CA SER A 139 -11.84 -1.15 8.05
C SER A 139 -11.78 -2.30 7.06
N TRP A 140 -10.72 -2.35 6.27
CA TRP A 140 -10.44 -3.43 5.32
C TRP A 140 -9.04 -3.97 5.55
N GLN A 141 -8.92 -5.30 5.66
CA GLN A 141 -7.64 -6.00 5.53
C GLN A 141 -7.54 -6.51 4.10
N ILE A 142 -6.52 -6.08 3.35
CA ILE A 142 -6.35 -6.42 1.95
C ILE A 142 -4.97 -7.05 1.75
N VAL A 143 -4.93 -8.30 1.29
CA VAL A 143 -3.69 -9.01 0.97
C VAL A 143 -3.21 -8.57 -0.42
N ASN A 144 -1.92 -8.28 -0.54
CA ASN A 144 -1.28 -7.81 -1.77
C ASN A 144 -0.78 -8.97 -2.66
N ALA A 145 -1.67 -9.95 -2.91
CA ALA A 145 -1.38 -11.15 -3.68
C ALA A 145 -2.51 -11.44 -4.69
N ASN A 146 -2.39 -12.53 -5.44
CA ASN A 146 -3.47 -12.98 -6.31
C ASN A 146 -4.69 -13.39 -5.45
N PRO A 147 -5.83 -12.66 -5.53
CA PRO A 147 -6.99 -12.91 -4.66
C PRO A 147 -7.67 -14.25 -4.93
N TYR A 148 -7.38 -14.92 -6.06
CA TYR A 148 -7.92 -16.23 -6.39
C TYR A 148 -7.11 -17.38 -5.80
N LEU A 149 -5.85 -17.14 -5.41
CA LEU A 149 -4.98 -18.15 -4.80
C LEU A 149 -5.01 -18.07 -3.27
N TYR A 150 -5.29 -16.90 -2.70
CA TYR A 150 -5.31 -16.67 -1.26
C TYR A 150 -6.64 -16.04 -0.83
N PRO A 151 -7.76 -16.78 -0.87
CA PRO A 151 -9.08 -16.18 -0.69
C PRO A 151 -9.40 -15.73 0.74
N THR A 152 -8.82 -16.30 1.83
CA THR A 152 -9.25 -15.96 3.21
C THR A 152 -8.29 -16.30 4.38
N ARG A 153 -8.55 -15.58 5.49
CA ARG A 153 -8.23 -15.66 6.94
C ARG A 153 -6.83 -16.02 7.46
N ASP A 154 -5.99 -16.79 6.76
CA ASP A 154 -4.65 -17.13 7.26
C ASP A 154 -3.54 -16.88 6.24
N TRP A 155 -3.62 -15.73 5.58
CA TRP A 155 -2.66 -15.34 4.57
C TRP A 155 -1.24 -15.22 5.14
N ARG A 156 -1.07 -14.90 6.43
CA ARG A 156 0.25 -14.80 7.07
C ARG A 156 0.91 -16.18 7.18
N ALA A 157 0.20 -17.20 7.67
CA ALA A 157 0.77 -18.55 7.73
C ALA A 157 1.03 -19.12 6.33
N GLN A 158 0.11 -18.88 5.37
CA GLN A 158 0.29 -19.34 3.99
C GLN A 158 1.49 -18.67 3.30
N ARG A 159 1.67 -17.35 3.50
CA ARG A 159 2.80 -16.62 2.94
C ARG A 159 4.13 -17.00 3.60
N GLN A 160 4.14 -17.19 4.92
CA GLN A 160 5.33 -17.66 5.62
C GLN A 160 5.74 -19.06 5.11
N ALA A 161 4.79 -19.98 4.99
CA ALA A 161 5.06 -21.31 4.45
C ALA A 161 5.58 -21.28 3.00
N GLU A 162 5.12 -20.33 2.18
CA GLU A 162 5.65 -20.12 0.82
C GLU A 162 7.09 -19.58 0.84
N LEU A 163 7.38 -18.60 1.70
CA LEU A 163 8.73 -18.06 1.87
C LEU A 163 9.69 -19.14 2.37
N ASP A 164 9.29 -19.91 3.38
CA ASP A 164 10.06 -21.03 3.93
C ASP A 164 10.31 -22.08 2.84
N ALA A 165 9.30 -22.41 2.01
CA ALA A 165 9.44 -23.35 0.90
C ALA A 165 10.37 -22.83 -0.21
N LEU A 166 10.37 -21.52 -0.49
CA LEU A 166 11.29 -20.89 -1.45
C LEU A 166 12.73 -20.89 -0.92
N GLU A 167 12.93 -20.64 0.37
CA GLU A 167 14.24 -20.69 1.04
C GLU A 167 14.80 -22.12 1.02
N LEU A 168 13.97 -23.12 1.34
CA LEU A 168 14.30 -24.54 1.21
C LEU A 168 14.66 -24.93 -0.24
N ALA A 169 13.97 -24.37 -1.24
CA ALA A 169 14.22 -24.64 -2.64
C ALA A 169 15.50 -23.99 -3.19
N GLN A 170 15.98 -22.90 -2.58
CA GLN A 170 17.24 -22.23 -2.98
C GLN A 170 18.49 -22.90 -2.41
N GLY A 171 18.34 -23.86 -1.48
CA GLY A 171 19.46 -24.54 -0.83
C GLY A 171 20.24 -23.61 0.12
N PRO A 172 21.10 -24.14 1.00
CA PRO A 172 21.92 -23.30 1.86
C PRO A 172 22.79 -22.38 0.99
N ALA A 173 22.80 -21.09 1.33
CA ALA A 173 23.73 -20.12 0.73
C ALA A 173 25.14 -20.73 0.77
N GLN A 174 25.76 -20.91 -0.40
CA GLN A 174 27.14 -21.36 -0.46
C GLN A 174 27.99 -20.33 0.29
N GLU A 175 28.48 -20.72 1.47
CA GLU A 175 29.56 -20.01 2.16
C GLU A 175 30.74 -19.98 1.20
N THR A 176 30.91 -18.87 0.51
CA THR A 176 32.13 -18.56 -0.22
C THR A 176 33.12 -18.08 0.83
N THR A 177 33.85 -19.04 1.40
CA THR A 177 35.06 -18.76 2.15
C THR A 177 36.06 -18.13 1.17
N TYR A 178 36.29 -16.83 1.31
CA TYR A 178 37.47 -16.20 0.75
C TYR A 178 38.64 -16.57 1.65
N ASP A 179 39.50 -17.47 1.17
CA ASP A 179 40.82 -17.71 1.77
C ASP A 179 41.63 -16.41 1.68
N VAL A 180 42.14 -15.96 2.84
CA VAL A 180 43.01 -14.78 3.02
C VAL A 180 44.46 -15.21 2.98
#